data_AF-A0A7W9UG59-F1
#
_entry.id   AF-A0A7W9UG59-F1
#
_cell.length_a   1.000
_cell.length_b   1.000
_cell.length_c   1.000
_cell.angle_alpha   90.00
_cell.angle_beta   90.00
_cell.angle_gamma   90.00
#
_symmetry.space_group_name_H-M   'P 1'
#
loop_
_entity.id
_entity.type
_entity.pdbx_description
1 polymer ?
#
loop_
_entity_poly.entity_id
_entity_poly.type
_entity_poly.pdbx_seq_one_letter_code
_entity_poly.pdbx_strand_id
1 'polypeptide(L)'
;MSFDFDGMLGKIKARQWALADIDWDAPGAELIDPELHAKLKPFMADLMWIENVGARGFAAMAKKAPTETLKEIYRYFHAEEQRHANAELALMRRWGMLDGDTVPEPNINVKLVIDFLDKHSDEMSLSFLGTVIPMLEVALDGALIKFITDEISDPVAQEVFKKINADESRHLATDYAVMELLGHANARKLLIDLVGGWVKPTFLVGVLSYVPLLNKMRDNIVEMGVDEEKLYAAMRRFKAVGERTPIANRVPMYRIVKMHSGWVINRRHPYHLFADAMVKVTARIPDRFLGPQPTWSKELTYEPVA
;
A
#
# COMPACT_ATOMS: atom_id res chain seq x y z
N MET A 1 9.25 26.62 -1.25
CA MET A 1 10.45 26.13 -0.56
C MET A 1 10.59 24.67 -0.99
N SER A 2 11.71 24.26 -1.57
CA SER A 2 11.88 22.86 -2.00
C SER A 2 11.90 21.95 -0.78
N PHE A 3 11.29 20.77 -0.89
CA PHE A 3 11.34 19.75 0.16
C PHE A 3 12.78 19.32 0.47
N ASP A 4 13.10 19.20 1.76
CA ASP A 4 14.42 18.78 2.23
C ASP A 4 14.48 17.24 2.39
N PHE A 5 14.94 16.57 1.34
CA PHE A 5 15.10 15.12 1.35
C PHE A 5 16.22 14.65 2.29
N ASP A 6 17.29 15.43 2.48
CA ASP A 6 18.38 15.04 3.37
C ASP A 6 17.91 15.10 4.84
N GLY A 7 17.18 16.15 5.20
CA GLY A 7 16.51 16.25 6.50
C GLY A 7 15.46 15.14 6.71
N MET A 8 14.71 14.77 5.67
CA MET A 8 13.79 13.62 5.75
C MET A 8 14.52 12.30 5.96
N LEU A 9 15.59 12.04 5.21
CA LEU A 9 16.43 10.85 5.39
C LEU A 9 17.00 10.78 6.82
N GLY A 10 17.45 11.92 7.36
CA GLY A 10 17.89 12.02 8.75
C GLY A 10 16.79 11.64 9.75
N LYS A 11 15.55 12.12 9.53
CA LYS A 11 14.39 11.74 10.36
C LYS A 11 14.04 10.26 10.28
N ILE A 12 14.07 9.69 9.08
CA ILE A 12 13.81 8.25 8.86
C ILE A 12 14.82 7.42 9.64
N LYS A 13 16.12 7.70 9.48
CA LYS A 13 17.21 7.00 10.19
C LYS A 13 17.08 7.11 11.72
N ALA A 14 16.73 8.29 12.22
CA ALA A 14 16.62 8.54 13.66
C ALA A 14 15.39 7.91 14.33
N ARG A 15 14.40 7.44 13.56
CA ARG A 15 13.13 6.90 14.07
C ARG A 15 12.89 5.44 13.72
N GLN A 16 13.95 4.73 13.31
CA GLN A 16 13.87 3.29 13.10
C GLN A 16 13.49 2.58 14.41
N TRP A 17 12.75 1.49 14.25
CA TRP A 17 12.33 0.59 15.32
C TRP A 17 12.44 -0.85 14.82
N ALA A 18 12.47 -1.81 15.73
CA ALA A 18 12.50 -3.24 15.43
C ALA A 18 11.34 -3.97 16.12
N LEU A 19 10.99 -5.15 15.62
CA LEU A 19 10.00 -6.01 16.28
C LEU A 19 10.45 -6.37 17.71
N ALA A 20 11.76 -6.47 17.95
CA ALA A 20 12.34 -6.73 19.26
C ALA A 20 12.13 -5.59 20.27
N ASP A 21 11.75 -4.38 19.82
CA ASP A 21 11.44 -3.25 20.72
C ASP A 21 10.02 -3.35 21.33
N ILE A 22 9.22 -4.33 20.90
CA ILE A 22 7.82 -4.51 21.31
C ILE A 22 7.72 -5.67 22.30
N ASP A 23 7.01 -5.46 23.42
CA ASP A 23 6.68 -6.51 24.38
C ASP A 23 5.50 -7.35 23.86
N TRP A 24 5.81 -8.35 23.03
CA TRP A 24 4.82 -9.24 22.43
C TRP A 24 4.10 -10.15 23.44
N ASP A 25 4.60 -10.26 24.67
CA ASP A 25 4.02 -11.09 25.74
C ASP A 25 3.14 -10.26 26.70
N ALA A 26 3.07 -8.94 26.53
CA ALA A 26 2.19 -8.08 27.32
C ALA A 26 0.71 -8.53 27.22
N PRO A 27 -0.12 -8.30 28.24
CA PRO A 27 -1.52 -8.72 28.26
C PRO A 27 -2.38 -8.00 27.20
N GLY A 28 -3.53 -8.58 26.86
CA GLY A 28 -4.57 -7.92 26.04
C GLY A 28 -4.87 -8.58 24.69
N ALA A 29 -4.19 -9.67 24.33
CA ALA A 29 -4.52 -10.46 23.13
C ALA A 29 -5.95 -11.03 23.19
N GLU A 30 -6.44 -11.31 24.40
CA GLU A 30 -7.78 -11.80 24.69
C GLU A 30 -8.89 -10.75 24.53
N LEU A 31 -8.54 -9.48 24.33
CA LEU A 31 -9.50 -8.38 24.22
C LEU A 31 -10.12 -8.25 22.82
N ILE A 32 -9.71 -9.09 21.87
CA ILE A 32 -10.33 -9.12 20.55
C ILE A 32 -11.67 -9.82 20.62
N ASP A 33 -12.73 -9.08 20.26
CA ASP A 33 -14.07 -9.63 20.14
C ASP A 33 -14.09 -10.82 19.15
N PRO A 34 -14.74 -11.95 19.49
CA PRO A 34 -14.76 -13.13 18.62
C PRO A 34 -15.36 -12.90 17.22
N GLU A 35 -16.35 -12.01 17.09
CA GLU A 35 -16.93 -11.67 15.79
C GLU A 35 -15.95 -10.83 14.96
N LEU A 36 -15.26 -9.89 15.61
CA LEU A 36 -14.18 -9.11 14.98
C LEU A 36 -13.02 -10.02 14.57
N HIS A 37 -12.61 -10.97 15.42
CA HIS A 37 -11.51 -11.91 15.16
C HIS A 37 -11.70 -12.66 13.83
N ALA A 38 -12.89 -13.21 13.61
CA ALA A 38 -13.22 -13.96 12.40
C ALA A 38 -13.13 -13.11 11.12
N LYS A 39 -13.53 -11.83 11.19
CA LYS A 39 -13.42 -10.86 10.09
C LYS A 39 -11.99 -10.36 9.91
N LEU A 40 -11.23 -10.26 10.99
CA LEU A 40 -9.88 -9.70 11.02
C LEU A 40 -8.84 -10.65 10.41
N LYS A 41 -8.98 -11.97 10.57
CA LYS A 41 -8.02 -12.95 9.99
C LYS A 41 -7.81 -12.82 8.46
N PRO A 42 -8.84 -12.90 7.60
CA PRO A 42 -8.64 -12.77 6.15
C PRO A 42 -8.17 -11.35 5.77
N PHE A 43 -8.58 -10.36 6.54
CA PHE A 43 -8.21 -8.98 6.32
C PHE A 43 -6.72 -8.72 6.62
N MET A 44 -6.21 -9.19 7.77
CA MET A 44 -4.79 -9.08 8.15
C MET A 44 -3.88 -9.86 7.21
N ALA A 45 -4.35 -11.00 6.70
CA ALA A 45 -3.63 -11.73 5.67
C ALA A 45 -3.46 -10.85 4.42
N ASP A 46 -4.54 -10.25 3.91
CA ASP A 46 -4.46 -9.35 2.76
C ASP A 46 -3.58 -8.12 3.06
N LEU A 47 -3.67 -7.52 4.25
CA LEU A 47 -2.91 -6.34 4.67
C LEU A 47 -1.40 -6.60 4.60
N MET A 48 -0.91 -7.65 5.28
CA MET A 48 0.51 -8.02 5.27
C MET A 48 1.07 -8.20 3.86
N TRP A 49 0.28 -8.79 2.96
CA TRP A 49 0.70 -8.96 1.57
C TRP A 49 0.67 -7.66 0.77
N ILE A 50 -0.20 -6.71 1.13
CA ILE A 50 -0.24 -5.37 0.54
C ILE A 50 0.96 -4.54 1.00
N GLU A 51 1.36 -4.62 2.26
CA GLU A 51 2.61 -4.00 2.75
C GLU A 51 3.81 -4.47 1.91
N ASN A 52 3.90 -5.77 1.63
CA ASN A 52 4.95 -6.32 0.79
C ASN A 52 4.87 -5.86 -0.69
N VAL A 53 3.66 -5.62 -1.19
CA VAL A 53 3.45 -4.95 -2.49
C VAL A 53 4.00 -3.51 -2.46
N GLY A 54 3.80 -2.77 -1.37
CA GLY A 54 4.40 -1.46 -1.11
C GLY A 54 5.93 -1.54 -1.16
N ALA A 55 6.51 -2.49 -0.42
CA ALA A 55 7.95 -2.75 -0.41
C ALA A 55 8.49 -2.94 -1.85
N ARG A 56 7.87 -3.83 -2.63
CA ARG A 56 8.26 -4.09 -4.03
C ARG A 56 8.18 -2.82 -4.89
N GLY A 57 7.17 -1.99 -4.66
CA GLY A 57 7.00 -0.67 -5.27
C GLY A 57 8.17 0.26 -4.98
N PHE A 58 8.54 0.41 -3.71
CA PHE A 58 9.68 1.25 -3.30
C PHE A 58 11.01 0.72 -3.83
N ALA A 59 11.24 -0.59 -3.86
CA ALA A 59 12.42 -1.17 -4.48
C ALA A 59 12.53 -0.78 -5.97
N ALA A 60 11.40 -0.77 -6.70
CA ALA A 60 11.36 -0.33 -8.09
C ALA A 60 11.59 1.18 -8.23
N MET A 61 11.14 2.00 -7.27
CA MET A 61 11.37 3.44 -7.23
C MET A 61 12.82 3.80 -6.89
N ALA A 62 13.47 3.06 -5.99
CA ALA A 62 14.88 3.23 -5.65
C ALA A 62 15.79 3.13 -6.88
N LYS A 63 15.50 2.18 -7.79
CA LYS A 63 16.23 2.03 -9.06
C LYS A 63 16.09 3.23 -10.00
N LYS A 64 15.08 4.07 -9.80
CA LYS A 64 14.69 5.18 -10.70
C LYS A 64 14.83 6.55 -10.05
N ALA A 65 15.24 6.59 -8.78
CA ALA A 65 15.35 7.81 -8.03
C ALA A 65 16.36 8.76 -8.71
N PRO A 66 16.02 10.04 -8.89
CA PRO A 66 16.87 11.02 -9.55
C PRO A 66 18.08 11.46 -8.73
N THR A 67 18.11 11.14 -7.43
CA THR A 67 19.20 11.49 -6.50
C THR A 67 19.53 10.29 -5.61
N GLU A 68 20.78 10.23 -5.13
CA GLU A 68 21.17 9.18 -4.19
C GLU A 68 20.44 9.28 -2.85
N THR A 69 20.14 10.50 -2.35
CA THR A 69 19.33 10.68 -1.14
C THR A 69 17.94 10.05 -1.30
N LEU A 70 17.23 10.32 -2.40
CA LEU A 70 15.89 9.77 -2.62
C LEU A 70 15.92 8.25 -2.86
N LYS A 71 16.97 7.75 -3.50
CA LYS A 71 17.22 6.31 -3.63
C LYS A 71 17.41 5.64 -2.28
N GLU A 72 18.14 6.29 -1.37
CA GLU A 72 18.36 5.78 -0.02
C GLU A 72 17.06 5.82 0.80
N ILE A 73 16.26 6.89 0.69
CA ILE A 73 14.93 6.96 1.30
C ILE A 73 14.06 5.77 0.87
N TYR A 74 13.97 5.47 -0.43
CA TYR A 74 13.17 4.33 -0.89
C TYR A 74 13.72 2.96 -0.44
N ARG A 75 15.03 2.83 -0.19
CA ARG A 75 15.57 1.61 0.42
C ARG A 75 15.13 1.46 1.87
N TYR A 76 15.08 2.57 2.61
CA TYR A 76 14.49 2.57 3.94
C TYR A 76 13.00 2.24 3.86
N PHE A 77 12.21 2.91 3.02
CA PHE A 77 10.77 2.61 2.89
C PHE A 77 10.52 1.15 2.54
N HIS A 78 11.26 0.56 1.60
CA HIS A 78 11.20 -0.88 1.36
C HIS A 78 11.40 -1.73 2.63
N ALA A 79 12.38 -1.38 3.46
CA ALA A 79 12.64 -2.07 4.72
C ALA A 79 11.57 -1.79 5.78
N GLU A 80 11.01 -0.58 5.83
CA GLU A 80 9.90 -0.22 6.73
C GLU A 80 8.65 -1.03 6.39
N GLU A 81 8.29 -1.15 5.11
CA GLU A 81 7.14 -1.96 4.66
C GLU A 81 7.32 -3.46 4.92
N GLN A 82 8.54 -3.98 4.76
CA GLN A 82 8.84 -5.36 5.14
C GLN A 82 8.69 -5.57 6.65
N ARG A 83 9.05 -4.56 7.46
CA ARG A 83 8.85 -4.57 8.90
C ARG A 83 7.38 -4.44 9.28
N HIS A 84 6.58 -3.65 8.55
CA HIS A 84 5.13 -3.55 8.73
C HIS A 84 4.48 -4.93 8.53
N ALA A 85 4.76 -5.57 7.40
CA ALA A 85 4.27 -6.92 7.11
C ALA A 85 4.65 -7.95 8.21
N ASN A 86 5.90 -7.91 8.67
CA ASN A 86 6.36 -8.81 9.74
C ASN A 86 5.65 -8.53 11.08
N ALA A 87 5.43 -7.26 11.44
CA ALA A 87 4.71 -6.88 12.65
C ALA A 87 3.24 -7.31 12.59
N GLU A 88 2.60 -7.21 11.43
CA GLU A 88 1.23 -7.68 11.21
C GLU A 88 1.13 -9.20 11.28
N LEU A 89 2.10 -9.93 10.72
CA LEU A 89 2.17 -11.38 10.86
C LEU A 89 2.38 -11.81 12.32
N ALA A 90 3.20 -11.07 13.08
CA ALA A 90 3.40 -11.29 14.51
C ALA A 90 2.11 -11.03 15.32
N LEU A 91 1.33 -10.01 14.97
CA LEU A 91 -0.01 -9.79 15.54
C LEU A 91 -0.97 -10.94 15.22
N MET A 92 -1.00 -11.42 13.97
CA MET A 92 -1.80 -12.59 13.60
C MET A 92 -1.41 -13.83 14.42
N ARG A 93 -0.11 -14.04 14.67
CA ARG A 93 0.37 -15.12 15.54
C ARG A 93 -0.12 -14.95 16.97
N ARG A 94 0.04 -13.75 17.52
CA ARG A 94 -0.39 -13.38 18.89
C ARG A 94 -1.88 -13.63 19.11
N TRP A 95 -2.71 -13.39 18.09
CA TRP A 95 -4.15 -13.62 18.16
C TRP A 95 -4.59 -15.04 17.78
N GLY A 96 -3.65 -15.98 17.59
CA GLY A 96 -3.96 -17.36 17.22
C GLY A 96 -4.62 -17.50 15.85
N MET A 97 -4.34 -16.57 14.92
CA MET A 97 -4.90 -16.60 13.57
C MET A 97 -4.10 -17.49 12.61
N LEU A 98 -2.89 -17.90 12.98
CA LEU A 98 -2.01 -18.70 12.12
C LEU A 98 -2.19 -20.20 12.36
N ASP A 99 -2.11 -20.98 11.28
CA ASP A 99 -2.05 -22.44 11.34
C ASP A 99 -0.58 -22.86 11.54
N GLY A 100 -0.17 -22.85 12.81
CA GLY A 100 1.23 -23.02 13.20
C GLY A 100 2.10 -21.86 12.72
N ASP A 101 3.19 -22.18 12.03
CA ASP A 101 4.16 -21.21 11.50
C ASP A 101 3.91 -20.86 10.01
N THR A 102 2.73 -21.21 9.50
CA THR A 102 2.40 -21.01 8.08
C THR A 102 2.00 -19.56 7.81
N VAL A 103 2.70 -18.91 6.87
CA VAL A 103 2.30 -17.59 6.35
C VAL A 103 0.95 -17.74 5.62
N PRO A 104 -0.08 -16.95 5.99
CA PRO A 104 -1.40 -17.08 5.38
C PRO A 104 -1.36 -16.64 3.91
N GLU A 105 -2.11 -17.33 3.06
CA GLU A 105 -2.24 -16.97 1.65
C GLU A 105 -3.12 -15.72 1.47
N PRO A 106 -2.76 -14.80 0.58
CA PRO A 106 -3.60 -13.65 0.29
C PRO A 106 -4.75 -14.03 -0.63
N ASN A 107 -5.73 -13.13 -0.77
CA ASN A 107 -6.78 -13.30 -1.77
C ASN A 107 -6.21 -13.26 -3.21
N ILE A 108 -6.99 -13.81 -4.15
CA ILE A 108 -6.60 -13.91 -5.57
C ILE A 108 -6.26 -12.57 -6.23
N ASN A 109 -6.93 -11.47 -5.86
CA ASN A 109 -6.68 -10.15 -6.44
C ASN A 109 -5.32 -9.60 -5.98
N VAL A 110 -4.97 -9.83 -4.71
CA VAL A 110 -3.64 -9.50 -4.18
C VAL A 110 -2.57 -10.35 -4.88
N LYS A 111 -2.81 -11.67 -5.07
CA LYS A 111 -1.90 -12.53 -5.85
C LYS A 111 -1.66 -12.04 -7.28
N LEU A 112 -2.71 -11.57 -7.97
CA LEU A 112 -2.60 -11.02 -9.33
C LEU A 112 -1.76 -9.74 -9.38
N VAL A 113 -1.88 -8.88 -8.37
CA VAL A 113 -1.06 -7.66 -8.27
C VAL A 113 0.38 -8.00 -7.91
N ILE A 114 0.59 -8.96 -7.01
CA ILE A 114 1.91 -9.49 -6.67
C ILE A 114 2.63 -10.01 -7.92
N ASP A 115 2.00 -10.93 -8.67
CA ASP A 115 2.56 -11.52 -9.88
C ASP A 115 2.87 -10.45 -10.94
N PHE A 116 1.99 -9.47 -11.09
CA PHE A 116 2.18 -8.36 -12.00
C PHE A 116 3.37 -7.48 -11.62
N LEU A 117 3.46 -7.06 -10.35
CA LEU A 117 4.54 -6.20 -9.87
C LEU A 117 5.88 -6.92 -9.86
N ASP A 118 5.90 -8.21 -9.54
CA ASP A 118 7.10 -9.03 -9.62
C ASP A 118 7.72 -8.96 -11.01
N LYS A 119 6.90 -9.18 -12.04
CA LYS A 119 7.32 -9.23 -13.44
C LYS A 119 7.62 -7.86 -14.06
N HIS A 120 6.93 -6.80 -13.64
CA HIS A 120 6.87 -5.57 -14.43
C HIS A 120 7.23 -4.27 -13.71
N SER A 121 7.28 -4.23 -12.39
CA SER A 121 7.47 -2.95 -11.67
C SER A 121 8.82 -2.28 -11.94
N ASP A 122 9.86 -3.06 -12.26
CA ASP A 122 11.16 -2.53 -12.68
C ASP A 122 11.09 -1.73 -13.99
N GLU A 123 10.15 -2.05 -14.87
CA GLU A 123 9.96 -1.36 -16.16
C GLU A 123 9.04 -0.15 -16.07
N MET A 124 8.29 0.01 -14.98
CA MET A 124 7.34 1.11 -14.81
C MET A 124 8.06 2.43 -14.57
N SER A 125 7.54 3.52 -15.14
CA SER A 125 8.14 4.84 -14.93
C SER A 125 8.00 5.30 -13.48
N LEU A 126 8.91 6.17 -13.04
CA LEU A 126 8.80 6.83 -11.73
C LEU A 126 7.51 7.65 -11.61
N SER A 127 7.03 8.22 -12.73
CA SER A 127 5.76 8.95 -12.79
C SER A 127 4.55 8.07 -12.47
N PHE A 128 4.57 6.81 -12.92
CA PHE A 128 3.52 5.85 -12.59
C PHE A 128 3.59 5.42 -11.12
N LEU A 129 4.75 4.91 -10.70
CA LEU A 129 4.94 4.38 -9.34
C LEU A 129 4.72 5.47 -8.28
N GLY A 130 5.37 6.63 -8.43
CA GLY A 130 5.24 7.79 -7.54
C GLY A 130 3.91 8.54 -7.62
N THR A 131 2.91 7.97 -8.29
CA THR A 131 1.52 8.42 -8.23
C THR A 131 0.61 7.35 -7.65
N VAL A 132 0.78 6.10 -8.08
CA VAL A 132 -0.09 4.98 -7.68
C VAL A 132 0.19 4.54 -6.24
N ILE A 133 1.47 4.41 -5.86
CA ILE A 133 1.89 4.05 -4.49
C ILE A 133 1.34 5.05 -3.46
N PRO A 134 1.53 6.38 -3.62
CA PRO A 134 0.98 7.34 -2.66
C PRO A 134 -0.54 7.27 -2.51
N MET A 135 -1.26 6.94 -3.59
CA MET A 135 -2.70 6.77 -3.49
C MET A 135 -3.06 5.51 -2.68
N LEU A 136 -2.28 4.43 -2.81
CA LEU A 136 -2.48 3.19 -2.05
C LEU A 136 -2.20 3.43 -0.57
N GLU A 137 -1.06 4.06 -0.25
CA GLU A 137 -0.70 4.47 1.12
C GLU A 137 -1.80 5.33 1.76
N VAL A 138 -2.31 6.36 1.06
CA VAL A 138 -3.39 7.19 1.61
C VAL A 138 -4.66 6.36 1.88
N ALA A 139 -4.99 5.41 1.01
CA ALA A 139 -6.15 4.54 1.20
C ALA A 139 -5.97 3.63 2.43
N LEU A 140 -4.78 3.06 2.59
CA LEU A 140 -4.40 2.19 3.70
C LEU A 140 -4.33 2.97 5.03
N ASP A 141 -3.51 4.02 5.14
CA ASP A 141 -3.39 4.84 6.34
C ASP A 141 -4.74 5.44 6.78
N GLY A 142 -5.47 6.04 5.83
CA GLY A 142 -6.64 6.85 6.15
C GLY A 142 -7.88 6.06 6.54
N ALA A 143 -8.10 4.90 5.95
CA ALA A 143 -9.29 4.08 6.19
C ALA A 143 -9.01 2.86 7.05
N LEU A 144 -7.85 2.24 6.85
CA LEU A 144 -7.58 0.89 7.31
C LEU A 144 -6.90 0.86 8.67
N ILE A 145 -5.76 1.53 8.79
CA ILE A 145 -5.03 1.63 10.06
C ILE A 145 -5.90 2.33 11.10
N LYS A 146 -6.58 3.41 10.72
CA LYS A 146 -7.47 4.11 11.65
C LYS A 146 -8.65 3.26 12.12
N PHE A 147 -9.22 2.41 11.27
CA PHE A 147 -10.26 1.48 11.70
C PHE A 147 -9.72 0.43 12.66
N ILE A 148 -8.60 -0.22 12.30
CA ILE A 148 -7.93 -1.20 13.14
C ILE A 148 -7.61 -0.59 14.51
N THR A 149 -7.14 0.65 14.54
CA THR A 149 -6.80 1.37 15.78
C THR A 149 -8.05 1.69 16.60
N ASP A 150 -9.17 2.03 15.96
CA ASP A 150 -10.42 2.38 16.66
C ASP A 150 -11.15 1.14 17.22
N GLU A 151 -11.02 -0.03 16.57
CA GLU A 151 -11.76 -1.26 16.95
C GLU A 151 -10.95 -2.28 17.76
N ILE A 152 -9.62 -2.34 17.60
CA ILE A 152 -8.79 -3.34 18.30
C ILE A 152 -8.41 -2.83 19.69
N SER A 153 -8.84 -3.53 20.73
CA SER A 153 -8.53 -3.17 22.13
C SER A 153 -7.19 -3.72 22.66
N ASP A 154 -6.47 -4.53 21.87
CA ASP A 154 -5.15 -5.07 22.26
C ASP A 154 -4.09 -3.94 22.33
N PRO A 155 -3.54 -3.61 23.51
CA PRO A 155 -2.59 -2.52 23.67
C PRO A 155 -1.27 -2.75 22.93
N VAL A 156 -0.87 -4.00 22.70
CA VAL A 156 0.33 -4.32 21.91
C VAL A 156 0.10 -3.96 20.44
N ALA A 157 -1.09 -4.26 19.93
CA ALA A 157 -1.49 -3.88 18.58
C ALA A 157 -1.55 -2.35 18.41
N GLN A 158 -2.10 -1.65 19.40
CA GLN A 158 -2.10 -0.19 19.42
C GLN A 158 -0.69 0.40 19.37
N GLU A 159 0.26 -0.20 20.08
CA GLU A 159 1.67 0.21 19.99
C GLU A 159 2.25 -0.04 18.60
N VAL A 160 2.03 -1.22 18.02
CA VAL A 160 2.49 -1.59 16.67
C VAL A 160 1.97 -0.60 15.64
N PHE A 161 0.64 -0.40 15.58
CA PHE A 161 0.02 0.48 14.58
C PHE A 161 0.40 1.94 14.78
N LYS A 162 0.73 2.37 16.01
CA LYS A 162 1.29 3.70 16.25
C LYS A 162 2.68 3.87 15.62
N LYS A 163 3.54 2.84 15.67
CA LYS A 163 4.85 2.88 15.02
C LYS A 163 4.70 2.86 13.50
N ILE A 164 3.85 1.99 12.95
CA ILE A 164 3.52 1.94 11.51
C ILE A 164 3.00 3.30 11.04
N ASN A 165 2.00 3.89 11.71
CA ASN A 165 1.45 5.20 11.34
C ASN A 165 2.51 6.33 11.32
N ALA A 166 3.47 6.27 12.25
CA ALA A 166 4.56 7.23 12.28
C ALA A 166 5.48 7.09 11.04
N ASP A 167 5.65 5.88 10.52
CA ASP A 167 6.41 5.56 9.31
C ASP A 167 5.63 6.00 8.06
N GLU A 168 4.35 5.63 7.95
CA GLU A 168 3.43 6.04 6.88
C GLU A 168 3.35 7.57 6.71
N SER A 169 3.36 8.31 7.82
CA SER A 169 3.38 9.77 7.79
C SER A 169 4.62 10.33 7.06
N ARG A 170 5.75 9.62 7.08
CA ARG A 170 6.99 10.00 6.38
C ARG A 170 6.98 9.54 4.92
N HIS A 171 6.37 8.38 4.65
CA HIS A 171 6.14 7.89 3.28
C HIS A 171 5.31 8.92 2.51
N LEU A 172 4.12 9.24 3.02
CA LEU A 172 3.21 10.23 2.43
C LEU A 172 3.84 11.61 2.23
N ALA A 173 4.61 12.09 3.21
CA ALA A 173 5.28 13.39 3.09
C ALA A 173 6.32 13.41 1.95
N THR A 174 7.07 12.31 1.82
CA THR A 174 8.07 12.13 0.76
C THR A 174 7.38 11.98 -0.60
N ASP A 175 6.32 11.18 -0.66
CA ASP A 175 5.55 10.94 -1.86
C ASP A 175 4.91 12.20 -2.43
N TYR A 176 4.40 13.08 -1.57
CA TYR A 176 3.89 14.38 -1.98
C TYR A 176 4.98 15.27 -2.55
N ALA A 177 6.18 15.26 -1.94
CA ALA A 177 7.35 15.96 -2.47
C ALA A 177 7.84 15.38 -3.80
N VAL A 178 7.71 14.06 -4.00
CA VAL A 178 8.06 13.40 -5.25
C VAL A 178 7.07 13.77 -6.36
N MET A 179 5.76 13.82 -6.07
CA MET A 179 4.78 14.34 -7.02
C MET A 179 5.06 15.79 -7.43
N GLU A 180 5.49 16.63 -6.49
CA GLU A 180 5.96 17.98 -6.77
C GLU A 180 7.17 17.98 -7.71
N LEU A 181 8.19 17.17 -7.39
CA LEU A 181 9.41 17.01 -8.20
C LEU A 181 9.09 16.55 -9.62
N LEU A 182 8.18 15.59 -9.78
CA LEU A 182 7.71 15.11 -11.08
C LEU A 182 7.01 16.22 -11.88
N GLY A 183 6.24 17.07 -11.22
CA GLY A 183 5.55 18.21 -11.84
C GLY A 183 6.49 19.25 -12.46
N HIS A 184 7.72 19.34 -11.96
CA HIS A 184 8.76 20.23 -12.49
C HIS A 184 9.44 19.70 -13.77
N ALA A 185 9.14 18.48 -14.21
CA ALA A 185 9.69 17.94 -15.45
C ALA A 185 9.21 18.71 -16.69
N ASN A 186 10.06 18.69 -17.74
CA ASN A 186 9.71 19.25 -19.04
C ASN A 186 8.48 18.56 -19.65
N ALA A 187 7.62 19.31 -20.34
CA ALA A 187 6.41 18.77 -20.97
C ALA A 187 6.68 17.59 -21.91
N ARG A 188 7.80 17.62 -22.64
CA ARG A 188 8.26 16.50 -23.48
C ARG A 188 8.48 15.22 -22.67
N LYS A 189 9.12 15.31 -21.50
CA LYS A 189 9.37 14.15 -20.63
C LYS A 189 8.06 13.59 -20.10
N LEU A 190 7.17 14.46 -19.62
CA LEU A 190 5.85 14.05 -19.12
C LEU A 190 5.01 13.35 -20.20
N LEU A 191 5.07 13.83 -21.45
CA LEU A 191 4.40 13.19 -22.58
C LEU A 191 5.01 11.82 -22.92
N ILE A 192 6.35 11.71 -22.94
CA ILE A 192 7.04 10.44 -23.18
C ILE A 192 6.72 9.42 -22.08
N ASP A 193 6.74 9.83 -20.81
CA ASP A 193 6.42 8.96 -19.68
C ASP A 193 4.97 8.46 -19.74
N LEU A 194 4.03 9.32 -20.17
CA LEU A 194 2.65 8.95 -20.37
C LEU A 194 2.51 7.98 -21.55
N VAL A 195 2.89 8.39 -22.77
CA VAL A 195 2.70 7.58 -23.98
C VAL A 195 3.49 6.28 -23.90
N GLY A 196 4.73 6.32 -23.44
CA GLY A 196 5.59 5.14 -23.26
C GLY A 196 5.01 4.14 -22.24
N GLY A 197 4.28 4.61 -21.22
CA GLY A 197 3.55 3.75 -20.30
C GLY A 197 2.34 3.08 -20.98
N TRP A 198 1.47 3.87 -21.62
CA TRP A 198 0.21 3.39 -22.20
C TRP A 198 0.37 2.52 -23.45
N VAL A 199 1.48 2.63 -24.18
CA VAL A 199 1.76 1.82 -25.37
C VAL A 199 2.20 0.40 -25.01
N LYS A 200 2.69 0.16 -23.78
CA LYS A 200 3.10 -1.18 -23.34
C LYS A 200 1.88 -2.03 -22.98
N PRO A 201 1.68 -3.22 -23.60
CA PRO A 201 0.59 -4.12 -23.23
C PRO A 201 0.61 -4.54 -21.76
N THR A 202 1.79 -4.61 -21.16
CA THR A 202 1.97 -4.91 -19.73
C THR A 202 1.31 -3.86 -18.83
N PHE A 203 1.28 -2.59 -19.23
CA PHE A 203 0.60 -1.56 -18.47
C PHE A 203 -0.91 -1.79 -18.38
N LEU A 204 -1.54 -2.24 -19.47
CA LEU A 204 -2.97 -2.57 -19.49
C LEU A 204 -3.27 -3.75 -18.57
N VAL A 205 -2.42 -4.77 -18.57
CA VAL A 205 -2.52 -5.89 -17.61
C VAL A 205 -2.45 -5.37 -16.19
N GLY A 206 -1.53 -4.45 -15.89
CA GLY A 206 -1.42 -3.82 -14.58
C GLY A 206 -2.66 -3.08 -14.12
N VAL A 207 -3.22 -2.24 -14.99
CA VAL A 207 -4.47 -1.54 -14.72
C VAL A 207 -5.62 -2.52 -14.46
N LEU A 208 -5.69 -3.60 -15.26
CA LEU A 208 -6.72 -4.62 -15.10
C LEU A 208 -6.56 -5.47 -13.84
N SER A 209 -5.34 -5.71 -13.35
CA SER A 209 -5.07 -6.39 -12.07
C SER A 209 -5.34 -5.48 -10.87
N TYR A 210 -5.10 -4.19 -11.00
CA TYR A 210 -5.25 -3.19 -9.93
C TYR A 210 -6.71 -2.80 -9.63
N VAL A 211 -7.56 -2.71 -10.66
CA VAL A 211 -8.98 -2.33 -10.50
C VAL A 211 -9.75 -3.27 -9.54
N PRO A 212 -9.65 -4.61 -9.66
CA PRO A 212 -10.25 -5.56 -8.72
C PRO A 212 -9.71 -5.43 -7.29
N LEU A 213 -8.40 -5.20 -7.13
CA LEU A 213 -7.77 -5.05 -5.82
C LEU A 213 -8.41 -3.90 -5.03
N LEU A 214 -8.50 -2.71 -5.61
CA LEU A 214 -9.09 -1.56 -4.91
C LEU A 214 -10.54 -1.80 -4.50
N ASN A 215 -11.34 -2.42 -5.38
CA ASN A 215 -12.74 -2.70 -5.08
C ASN A 215 -12.85 -3.75 -3.97
N LYS A 216 -12.00 -4.78 -3.99
CA LYS A 216 -11.96 -5.79 -2.92
C LYS A 216 -11.48 -5.22 -1.59
N MET A 217 -10.46 -4.34 -1.60
CA MET A 217 -10.02 -3.63 -0.38
C MET A 217 -11.15 -2.80 0.21
N ARG A 218 -11.87 -2.04 -0.61
CA ARG A 218 -13.07 -1.33 -0.17
C ARG A 218 -14.11 -2.28 0.41
N ASP A 219 -14.41 -3.38 -0.27
CA ASP A 219 -15.42 -4.33 0.18
C ASP A 219 -15.05 -4.97 1.52
N ASN A 220 -13.77 -5.35 1.70
CA ASN A 220 -13.26 -5.85 2.98
C ASN A 220 -13.40 -4.78 4.08
N ILE A 221 -13.08 -3.52 3.78
CA ILE A 221 -13.24 -2.37 4.69
C ILE A 221 -14.71 -2.22 5.13
N VAL A 222 -15.64 -2.23 4.17
CA VAL A 222 -17.08 -2.12 4.47
C VAL A 222 -17.59 -3.33 5.26
N GLU A 223 -17.14 -4.54 4.92
CA GLU A 223 -17.51 -5.79 5.61
C GLU A 223 -17.04 -5.82 7.07
N MET A 224 -15.89 -5.21 7.35
CA MET A 224 -15.40 -5.01 8.71
C MET A 224 -16.18 -3.94 9.50
N GLY A 225 -17.10 -3.20 8.87
CA GLY A 225 -17.88 -2.16 9.53
C GLY A 225 -17.22 -0.77 9.51
N VAL A 226 -16.15 -0.59 8.73
CA VAL A 226 -15.55 0.74 8.53
C VAL A 226 -16.55 1.62 7.79
N ASP A 227 -16.85 2.80 8.33
CA ASP A 227 -17.64 3.81 7.61
C ASP A 227 -16.94 4.21 6.30
N GLU A 228 -17.66 4.10 5.19
CA GLU A 228 -17.21 4.53 3.86
C GLU A 228 -16.73 5.98 3.85
N GLU A 229 -17.26 6.84 4.71
CA GLU A 229 -16.78 8.23 4.85
C GLU A 229 -15.32 8.32 5.29
N LYS A 230 -14.77 7.33 6.03
CA LYS A 230 -13.33 7.27 6.36
C LYS A 230 -12.50 7.07 5.09
N LEU A 231 -12.92 6.15 4.20
CA LEU A 231 -12.29 5.95 2.90
C LEU A 231 -12.44 7.19 1.99
N TYR A 232 -13.59 7.85 2.03
CA TYR A 232 -13.80 9.09 1.27
C TYR A 232 -12.92 10.21 1.79
N ALA A 233 -12.75 10.33 3.10
CA ALA A 233 -11.87 11.30 3.73
C ALA A 233 -10.41 11.05 3.33
N ALA A 234 -9.96 9.80 3.31
CA ALA A 234 -8.65 9.40 2.80
C ALA A 234 -8.46 9.88 1.35
N MET A 235 -9.38 9.52 0.45
CA MET A 235 -9.27 9.91 -0.96
C MET A 235 -9.36 11.42 -1.20
N ARG A 236 -10.10 12.15 -0.35
CA ARG A 236 -10.09 13.62 -0.34
C ARG A 236 -8.71 14.17 0.00
N ARG A 237 -7.97 13.58 0.95
CA ARG A 237 -6.60 13.99 1.29
C ARG A 237 -5.65 13.82 0.10
N PHE A 238 -5.73 12.69 -0.62
CA PHE A 238 -4.92 12.48 -1.84
C PHE A 238 -5.22 13.52 -2.93
N LYS A 239 -6.51 13.85 -3.14
CA LYS A 239 -6.92 14.88 -4.10
C LYS A 239 -6.44 16.28 -3.74
N ALA A 240 -6.38 16.59 -2.45
CA ALA A 240 -5.93 17.87 -1.91
C ALA A 240 -4.44 18.13 -2.18
N VAL A 241 -3.63 17.11 -2.49
CA VAL A 241 -2.23 17.29 -2.89
C VAL A 241 -2.12 18.24 -4.08
N GLY A 242 -2.91 18.04 -5.13
CA GLY A 242 -2.92 18.91 -6.30
C GLY A 242 -3.51 20.29 -6.04
N GLU A 243 -4.20 20.50 -4.92
CA GLU A 243 -4.70 21.82 -4.51
C GLU A 243 -3.63 22.59 -3.73
N ARG A 244 -2.94 21.91 -2.81
CA ARG A 244 -1.84 22.45 -2.00
C ARG A 244 -0.56 22.66 -2.80
N THR A 245 -0.34 21.80 -3.78
CA THR A 245 0.84 21.79 -4.65
C THR A 245 0.37 21.78 -6.12
N PRO A 246 -0.01 22.95 -6.68
CA PRO A 246 -0.62 23.05 -8.00
C PRO A 246 0.22 22.44 -9.13
N ILE A 247 1.54 22.42 -8.97
CA ILE A 247 2.50 21.87 -9.93
C ILE A 247 2.36 20.34 -10.10
N ALA A 248 1.86 19.62 -9.09
CA ALA A 248 1.55 18.19 -9.20
C ALA A 248 0.51 17.91 -10.30
N ASN A 249 -0.41 18.85 -10.58
CA ASN A 249 -1.39 18.71 -11.67
C ASN A 249 -0.75 18.71 -13.06
N ARG A 250 0.54 19.06 -13.19
CA ARG A 250 1.25 18.90 -14.47
C ARG A 250 1.55 17.45 -14.78
N VAL A 251 1.64 16.58 -13.77
CA VAL A 251 1.89 15.15 -13.93
C VAL A 251 0.63 14.48 -14.50
N PRO A 252 0.65 13.96 -15.75
CA PRO A 252 -0.55 13.39 -16.34
C PRO A 252 -1.08 12.17 -15.58
N MET A 253 -0.19 11.32 -15.08
CA MET A 253 -0.58 10.16 -14.27
C MET A 253 -1.28 10.56 -12.98
N TYR A 254 -0.83 11.62 -12.29
CA TYR A 254 -1.53 12.16 -11.13
C TYR A 254 -2.97 12.52 -11.44
N ARG A 255 -3.23 13.16 -12.58
CA ARG A 255 -4.61 13.49 -12.99
C ARG A 255 -5.47 12.26 -13.24
N ILE A 256 -4.89 11.23 -13.86
CA ILE A 256 -5.59 9.96 -14.13
C ILE A 256 -5.94 9.26 -12.82
N VAL A 257 -4.97 9.11 -11.92
CA VAL A 257 -5.19 8.45 -10.62
C VAL A 257 -6.15 9.28 -9.75
N LYS A 258 -6.03 10.62 -9.75
CA LYS A 258 -6.95 11.54 -9.06
C LYS A 258 -8.39 11.41 -9.56
N MET A 259 -8.58 11.24 -10.86
CA MET A 259 -9.88 11.02 -11.47
C MET A 259 -10.44 9.64 -11.09
N HIS A 260 -9.64 8.59 -11.27
CA HIS A 260 -10.00 7.21 -10.98
C HIS A 260 -10.34 7.01 -9.49
N SER A 261 -9.60 7.62 -8.57
CA SER A 261 -9.92 7.59 -7.14
C SER A 261 -11.29 8.21 -6.84
N GLY A 262 -11.71 9.20 -7.63
CA GLY A 262 -13.06 9.76 -7.60
C GLY A 262 -14.15 8.80 -8.06
N TRP A 263 -13.84 7.90 -8.99
CA TRP A 263 -14.77 6.86 -9.44
C TRP A 263 -14.92 5.76 -8.39
N VAL A 264 -13.80 5.33 -7.78
CA VAL A 264 -13.76 4.28 -6.75
C VAL A 264 -14.59 4.65 -5.52
N ILE A 265 -14.64 5.93 -5.14
CA ILE A 265 -15.41 6.40 -3.98
C ILE A 265 -16.86 6.75 -4.29
N ASN A 266 -17.25 6.83 -5.57
CA ASN A 266 -18.61 7.19 -5.94
C ASN A 266 -19.40 5.93 -6.29
N ARG A 267 -20.13 5.37 -5.32
CA ARG A 267 -20.96 4.17 -5.51
C ARG A 267 -21.94 4.23 -6.69
N ARG A 268 -22.36 5.43 -7.10
CA ARG A 268 -23.28 5.61 -8.23
C ARG A 268 -22.57 5.63 -9.58
N HIS A 269 -21.24 5.60 -9.61
CA HIS A 269 -20.47 5.65 -10.83
C HIS A 269 -20.50 4.28 -11.54
N PRO A 270 -20.71 4.22 -12.88
CA PRO A 270 -20.78 2.97 -13.63
C PRO A 270 -19.48 2.15 -13.59
N TYR A 271 -18.38 2.73 -13.14
CA TYR A 271 -17.12 2.03 -12.84
C TYR A 271 -17.33 0.80 -11.97
N HIS A 272 -18.23 0.85 -10.98
CA HIS A 272 -18.46 -0.29 -10.09
C HIS A 272 -19.08 -1.49 -10.81
N LEU A 273 -19.91 -1.28 -11.84
CA LEU A 273 -20.42 -2.39 -12.65
C LEU A 273 -19.28 -3.15 -13.34
N PHE A 274 -18.30 -2.41 -13.85
CA PHE A 274 -17.10 -2.98 -14.47
C PHE A 274 -16.19 -3.63 -13.43
N ALA A 275 -15.90 -2.93 -12.33
CA ALA A 275 -15.02 -3.43 -11.27
C ALA A 275 -15.58 -4.70 -10.60
N ASP A 276 -16.87 -4.72 -10.26
CA ASP A 276 -17.54 -5.87 -9.65
C ASP A 276 -17.58 -7.07 -10.61
N ALA A 277 -17.76 -6.83 -11.91
CA ALA A 277 -17.67 -7.87 -12.93
C ALA A 277 -16.26 -8.45 -13.01
N MET A 278 -15.23 -7.59 -12.98
CA MET A 278 -13.83 -8.02 -12.96
C MET A 278 -13.48 -8.81 -11.70
N VAL A 279 -13.96 -8.42 -10.51
CA VAL A 279 -13.79 -9.19 -9.26
C VAL A 279 -14.43 -10.58 -9.39
N LYS A 280 -15.63 -10.68 -9.98
CA LYS A 280 -16.28 -11.97 -10.22
C LYS A 280 -15.54 -12.86 -11.22
N VAL A 281 -14.90 -12.27 -12.22
CA VAL A 281 -14.10 -13.00 -13.22
C VAL A 281 -12.80 -13.50 -12.61
N THR A 282 -12.07 -12.61 -11.93
CA THR A 282 -10.79 -12.93 -11.26
C THR A 282 -10.95 -13.96 -10.16
N ALA A 283 -12.05 -13.93 -9.41
CA ALA A 283 -12.40 -14.95 -8.41
C ALA A 283 -12.56 -16.38 -8.97
N ARG A 284 -12.71 -16.53 -10.29
CA ARG A 284 -12.81 -17.84 -10.96
C ARG A 284 -11.50 -18.31 -11.55
N ILE A 285 -10.41 -17.54 -11.46
CA ILE A 285 -9.10 -17.92 -11.99
C ILE A 285 -8.54 -19.03 -11.09
N PRO A 286 -8.28 -20.24 -11.62
CA PRO A 286 -7.68 -21.31 -10.83
C PRO A 286 -6.24 -20.99 -10.42
N ASP A 287 -5.85 -21.37 -9.20
CA ASP A 287 -4.50 -21.11 -8.65
C ASP A 287 -3.35 -21.62 -9.53
N ARG A 288 -3.57 -22.69 -10.31
CA ARG A 288 -2.57 -23.22 -11.26
C ARG A 288 -2.11 -22.24 -12.34
N PHE A 289 -2.86 -21.16 -12.56
CA PHE A 289 -2.50 -20.11 -13.53
C PHE A 289 -1.74 -18.95 -12.90
N LEU A 290 -1.62 -18.93 -11.58
CA LEU A 290 -0.78 -17.97 -10.86
C LEU A 290 0.65 -18.51 -10.82
N GLY A 291 1.63 -17.60 -10.91
CA GLY A 291 3.02 -17.95 -10.71
C GLY A 291 3.28 -18.49 -9.30
N PRO A 292 4.44 -19.14 -9.07
CA PRO A 292 4.87 -19.46 -7.71
C PRO A 292 4.94 -18.18 -6.86
N GLN A 293 4.81 -18.30 -5.54
CA GLN A 293 5.02 -17.17 -4.64
C GLN A 293 6.36 -16.49 -4.97
N PRO A 294 6.38 -15.15 -5.08
CA PRO A 294 7.57 -14.42 -5.48
C PRO A 294 8.71 -14.61 -4.47
N THR A 295 9.95 -14.52 -4.94
CA THR A 295 11.10 -14.75 -4.06
C THR A 295 11.26 -13.70 -2.98
N TRP A 296 10.76 -12.47 -3.19
CA TRP A 296 10.79 -11.39 -2.21
C TRP A 296 9.78 -11.58 -1.07
N SER A 297 8.74 -12.42 -1.23
CA SER A 297 7.85 -12.73 -0.11
C SER A 297 8.44 -13.75 0.88
N LYS A 298 9.59 -14.35 0.55
CA LYS A 298 10.28 -15.31 1.42
C LYS A 298 11.01 -14.64 2.60
N GLU A 299 11.07 -13.31 2.61
CA GLU A 299 11.62 -12.51 3.71
C GLU A 299 10.59 -12.25 4.83
N LEU A 300 9.32 -12.67 4.64
CA LEU A 300 8.29 -12.61 5.66
C LEU A 300 8.63 -13.54 6.84
N THR A 301 8.71 -12.98 8.03
CA THR A 301 8.92 -13.72 9.27
C THR A 301 8.18 -13.06 10.42
N TYR A 302 7.59 -13.86 11.29
CA TYR A 302 6.99 -13.37 12.54
C TYR A 302 8.03 -13.20 13.65
N GLU A 303 9.25 -13.69 13.44
CA GLU A 303 10.27 -13.71 14.49
C GLU A 303 10.71 -12.28 14.79
N PRO A 304 10.71 -11.86 16.08
CA PRO A 304 11.21 -10.56 16.48
C PRO A 304 12.75 -10.58 16.40
N VAL A 305 13.28 -10.44 15.19
CA VAL A 305 14.71 -10.27 14.94
C VAL A 305 15.07 -8.78 14.87
N ALA A 306 16.32 -8.47 15.23
CA ALA A 306 16.87 -7.11 15.29
C ALA A 306 17.22 -6.55 13.89
#